data_AF-A0A319DNV7-F1
#
_entry.id   AF-A0A319DNV7-F1
#
_cell.length_a   1.000
_cell.length_b   1.000
_cell.length_c   1.000
_cell.angle_alpha   90.00
_cell.angle_beta   90.00
_cell.angle_gamma   90.00
#
_symmetry.space_group_name_H-M   'P 1'
#
loop_
_entity.id
_entity.type
_entity.pdbx_description
1 polymer ?
#
loop_
_entity_poly.entity_id
_entity_poly.type
_entity_poly.pdbx_seq_one_letter_code
_entity_poly.pdbx_strand_id
1 'polypeptide(L)'
;MEKSHSMRDLKFAVNYDALTTLIDQHPAILGDCREVFGKVREMAAAELTKKDGEGFGIIHGDFWSGNVLIPKNALEKSSHIPLFIIDWELCHCGARALDLGQMFAELYLLKHFKDIDAGEWIIQGFMDGYQGLSDEMAFRALIHVGVHFICWGTRVSGWGTPEQVDDVARLGRDMILKAWERDRSWFGGVWKFLVQRIKYQKIP
;
A
#
# COMPACT_ATOMS: atom_id res chain seq x y z
N MET A 1 -7.49 -11.66 22.71
CA MET A 1 -6.14 -11.13 22.45
C MET A 1 -5.33 -12.05 21.54
N GLU A 2 -5.28 -13.37 21.77
CA GLU A 2 -4.55 -14.33 20.91
C GLU A 2 -4.90 -14.25 19.42
N LYS A 3 -6.18 -14.15 19.05
CA LYS A 3 -6.62 -13.99 17.65
C LYS A 3 -6.05 -12.75 16.95
N SER A 4 -5.84 -11.64 17.67
CA SER A 4 -5.28 -10.42 17.08
C SER A 4 -3.78 -10.60 16.75
N HIS A 5 -3.06 -11.41 17.54
CA HIS A 5 -1.67 -11.74 17.26
C HIS A 5 -1.54 -12.65 16.04
N SER A 6 -2.41 -13.65 15.89
CA SER A 6 -2.35 -14.55 14.73
C SER A 6 -2.63 -13.84 13.40
N MET A 7 -3.57 -12.89 13.37
CA MET A 7 -3.86 -12.12 12.14
C MET A 7 -2.72 -11.16 11.78
N ARG A 8 -2.13 -10.51 12.78
CA ARG A 8 -0.93 -9.69 12.61
C ARG A 8 0.23 -10.50 12.02
N ASP A 9 0.52 -11.66 12.61
CA ASP A 9 1.63 -12.51 12.20
C ASP A 9 1.40 -13.09 10.79
N LEU A 10 0.15 -13.42 10.46
CA LEU A 10 -0.24 -13.77 9.09
C LEU A 10 0.03 -12.63 8.10
N LYS A 11 -0.40 -11.40 8.40
CA LYS A 11 -0.16 -10.24 7.52
C LYS A 11 1.32 -9.93 7.36
N PHE A 12 2.12 -10.15 8.40
CA PHE A 12 3.57 -10.05 8.28
C PHE A 12 4.14 -11.11 7.35
N ALA A 13 3.75 -12.38 7.52
CA ALA A 13 4.25 -13.48 6.71
C ALA A 13 3.94 -13.32 5.21
N VAL A 14 2.68 -13.01 4.87
CA VAL A 14 2.25 -12.93 3.46
C VAL A 14 2.79 -11.70 2.70
N ASN A 15 3.27 -10.68 3.42
CA ASN A 15 3.82 -9.48 2.83
C ASN A 15 5.35 -9.42 2.93
N TYR A 16 5.90 -9.52 4.14
CA TYR A 16 7.30 -9.21 4.41
C TYR A 16 8.20 -10.46 4.46
N ASP A 17 7.71 -11.61 4.92
CA ASP A 17 8.44 -12.88 4.75
C ASP A 17 8.38 -13.36 3.30
N ALA A 18 7.24 -13.18 2.64
CA ALA A 18 7.08 -13.51 1.22
C ALA A 18 8.02 -12.69 0.32
N LEU A 19 8.29 -11.43 0.67
CA LEU A 19 9.15 -10.53 -0.11
C LEU A 19 10.54 -11.10 -0.36
N THR A 20 11.16 -11.72 0.66
CA THR A 20 12.50 -12.31 0.51
C THR A 20 12.48 -13.57 -0.33
N THR A 21 11.42 -14.37 -0.22
CA THR A 21 11.21 -15.57 -1.04
C THR A 21 11.01 -15.21 -2.52
N LEU A 22 10.36 -14.08 -2.81
CA LEU A 22 10.10 -13.62 -4.17
C LEU A 22 11.35 -13.17 -4.91
N ILE A 23 12.42 -12.80 -4.20
CA ILE A 23 13.72 -12.51 -4.81
C ILE A 23 14.23 -13.74 -5.59
N ASP A 24 14.08 -14.92 -4.99
CA ASP A 24 14.57 -16.16 -5.58
C ASP A 24 13.71 -16.62 -6.77
N GLN A 25 12.44 -16.16 -6.83
CA GLN A 25 11.53 -16.42 -7.95
C GLN A 25 11.76 -15.45 -9.13
N HIS A 26 12.19 -14.22 -8.86
CA HIS A 26 12.44 -13.19 -9.88
C HIS A 26 13.87 -12.60 -9.77
N PRO A 27 14.94 -13.40 -9.84
CA PRO A 27 16.30 -12.95 -9.56
C PRO A 27 16.79 -11.90 -10.56
N ALA A 28 16.34 -11.94 -11.81
CA ALA A 28 16.69 -10.95 -12.83
C ALA A 28 16.16 -9.54 -12.54
N ILE A 29 15.07 -9.43 -11.76
CA ILE A 29 14.44 -8.15 -11.44
C ILE A 29 14.82 -7.71 -10.02
N LEU A 30 14.82 -8.64 -9.06
CA LEU A 30 14.90 -8.36 -7.62
C LEU A 30 16.24 -8.73 -6.98
N GLY A 31 17.15 -9.39 -7.71
CA GLY A 31 18.37 -9.99 -7.16
C GLY A 31 19.25 -9.02 -6.37
N ASP A 32 19.42 -7.81 -6.88
CA ASP A 32 20.29 -6.78 -6.30
C ASP A 32 19.65 -6.06 -5.09
N CYS A 33 18.39 -6.34 -4.77
CA CYS A 33 17.63 -5.64 -3.73
C CYS A 33 17.57 -6.40 -2.41
N ARG A 34 18.28 -7.54 -2.30
CA ARG A 34 18.24 -8.43 -1.12
C ARG A 34 18.54 -7.71 0.19
N GLU A 35 19.55 -6.84 0.20
CA GLU A 35 19.91 -6.09 1.41
C GLU A 35 18.78 -5.17 1.86
N VAL A 36 18.23 -4.35 0.95
CA VAL A 36 17.16 -3.40 1.29
C VAL A 36 15.87 -4.13 1.66
N PHE A 37 15.52 -5.22 0.97
CA PHE A 37 14.34 -6.01 1.30
C PHE A 37 14.48 -6.69 2.67
N GLY A 38 15.69 -7.13 3.03
CA GLY A 38 16.00 -7.60 4.37
C GLY A 38 15.74 -6.53 5.44
N LYS A 39 16.24 -5.31 5.22
CA LYS A 39 16.00 -4.17 6.14
C LYS A 39 14.52 -3.80 6.25
N VAL A 40 13.78 -3.83 5.14
CA VAL A 40 12.32 -3.60 5.13
C VAL A 40 11.58 -4.65 5.94
N ARG A 41 11.97 -5.93 5.80
CA ARG A 41 11.42 -7.02 6.60
C ARG A 41 11.75 -6.86 8.08
N GLU A 42 12.98 -6.51 8.44
CA GLU A 42 13.40 -6.26 9.82
C GLU A 42 12.64 -5.09 10.45
N MET A 43 12.48 -3.99 9.71
CA MET A 43 11.63 -2.87 10.12
C MET A 43 10.21 -3.35 10.43
N ALA A 44 9.57 -4.08 9.52
CA ALA A 44 8.23 -4.61 9.73
C ALA A 44 8.14 -5.59 10.91
N ALA A 45 9.19 -6.39 11.15
CA ALA A 45 9.26 -7.30 12.30
C ALA A 45 9.34 -6.54 13.62
N ALA A 46 10.12 -5.45 13.67
CA ALA A 46 10.23 -4.58 14.85
C ALA A 46 8.91 -3.83 15.16
N GLU A 47 8.03 -3.68 14.16
CA GLU A 47 6.71 -3.07 14.32
C GLU A 47 5.69 -4.00 14.96
N LEU A 48 5.90 -5.33 14.95
CA LEU A 48 4.93 -6.32 15.43
C LEU A 48 4.54 -6.14 16.91
N THR A 49 5.47 -5.65 17.73
CA THR A 49 5.24 -5.45 19.17
C THR A 49 4.59 -4.11 19.50
N LYS A 50 4.52 -3.18 18.53
CA LYS A 50 3.94 -1.85 18.71
C LYS A 50 2.43 -1.90 18.66
N LYS A 51 1.77 -1.16 19.56
CA LYS A 51 0.30 -1.12 19.66
C LYS A 51 -0.30 0.27 19.42
N ASP A 52 0.47 1.31 19.72
CA ASP A 52 0.07 2.71 19.67
C ASP A 52 1.27 3.61 19.32
N GLY A 53 1.05 4.93 19.33
CA GLY A 53 2.02 5.93 18.93
C GLY A 53 1.72 6.56 17.57
N GLU A 54 2.52 7.54 17.19
CA GLU A 54 2.41 8.19 15.89
C GLU A 54 2.57 7.14 14.78
N GLY A 55 1.59 7.07 13.87
CA GLY A 55 1.63 6.08 12.78
C GLY A 55 1.01 4.72 13.11
N PHE A 56 0.67 4.45 14.38
CA PHE A 56 0.22 3.14 14.85
C PHE A 56 -1.18 3.19 15.44
N GLY A 57 -1.84 2.03 15.49
CA GLY A 57 -3.15 1.85 16.09
C GLY A 57 -3.89 0.68 15.48
N ILE A 58 -5.20 0.63 15.69
CA ILE A 58 -6.06 -0.37 15.05
C ILE A 58 -6.07 -0.13 13.53
N ILE A 59 -5.76 -1.17 12.78
CA ILE A 59 -5.87 -1.22 11.32
C ILE A 59 -6.88 -2.30 10.93
N HIS A 60 -7.48 -2.15 9.76
CA HIS A 60 -8.33 -3.17 9.16
C HIS A 60 -7.54 -4.45 8.87
N GLY A 61 -6.30 -4.30 8.40
CA GLY A 61 -5.41 -5.42 8.07
C GLY A 61 -5.71 -6.07 6.73
N ASP A 62 -6.79 -5.68 6.06
CA ASP A 62 -7.12 -6.06 4.67
C ASP A 62 -7.89 -4.94 3.97
N PHE A 63 -7.37 -3.72 4.05
CA PHE A 63 -8.07 -2.55 3.53
C PHE A 63 -7.80 -2.38 2.04
N TRP A 64 -8.68 -2.92 1.21
CA TRP A 64 -8.65 -2.76 -0.25
C TRP A 64 -10.05 -2.46 -0.81
N SER A 65 -10.12 -2.06 -2.08
CA SER A 65 -11.37 -1.62 -2.71
C SER A 65 -12.48 -2.69 -2.71
N GLY A 66 -12.13 -3.98 -2.67
CA GLY A 66 -13.10 -5.07 -2.56
C GLY A 66 -13.88 -5.10 -1.24
N ASN A 67 -13.32 -4.50 -0.18
CA ASN A 67 -13.93 -4.42 1.15
C ASN A 67 -14.69 -3.09 1.39
N VAL A 68 -14.93 -2.33 0.32
CA VAL A 68 -15.67 -1.06 0.35
C VAL A 68 -16.99 -1.20 -0.42
N LEU A 69 -18.11 -1.19 0.30
CA LEU A 69 -19.43 -1.19 -0.31
C LEU A 69 -19.89 0.22 -0.64
N ILE A 70 -20.53 0.36 -1.81
CA ILE A 70 -21.21 1.57 -2.26
C ILE A 70 -22.69 1.28 -2.54
N PRO A 71 -23.60 2.27 -2.40
CA PRO A 71 -24.99 2.10 -2.77
C PRO A 71 -25.15 1.75 -4.24
N LYS A 72 -26.16 0.93 -4.55
CA LYS A 72 -26.51 0.59 -5.94
C LYS A 72 -26.77 1.81 -6.82
N ASN A 73 -27.32 2.88 -6.24
CA ASN A 73 -27.62 4.14 -6.92
C ASN A 73 -26.52 5.21 -6.73
N ALA A 74 -25.28 4.81 -6.41
CA ALA A 74 -24.17 5.74 -6.20
C ALA A 74 -23.92 6.64 -7.42
N LEU A 75 -24.10 6.11 -8.64
CA LEU A 75 -23.90 6.85 -9.89
C LEU A 75 -25.03 7.85 -10.20
N GLU A 76 -26.19 7.71 -9.56
CA GLU A 76 -27.34 8.60 -9.76
C GLU A 76 -27.30 9.82 -8.82
N LYS A 77 -26.45 9.78 -7.78
CA LYS A 77 -26.33 10.85 -6.79
C LYS A 77 -25.11 11.71 -7.09
N SER A 78 -25.33 12.99 -7.38
CA SER A 78 -24.27 13.93 -7.77
C SER A 78 -23.39 14.43 -6.64
N SER A 79 -23.70 14.12 -5.37
CA SER A 79 -22.87 14.52 -4.24
C SER A 79 -23.08 13.61 -3.03
N HIS A 80 -21.97 13.16 -2.45
CA HIS A 80 -21.90 12.32 -1.24
C HIS A 80 -22.32 10.86 -1.43
N ILE A 81 -21.36 10.01 -1.82
CA ILE A 81 -21.50 8.56 -1.87
C ILE A 81 -21.12 8.00 -0.50
N PRO A 82 -22.07 7.45 0.29
CA PRO A 82 -21.71 6.80 1.54
C PRO A 82 -20.89 5.53 1.24
N LEU A 83 -19.79 5.36 1.95
CA LEU A 83 -18.93 4.18 1.87
C LEU A 83 -19.15 3.33 3.12
N PHE A 84 -19.22 2.01 2.97
CA PHE A 84 -19.33 1.09 4.11
C PHE A 84 -18.22 0.04 4.06
N ILE A 85 -17.41 -0.02 5.13
CA ILE A 85 -16.23 -0.88 5.20
C ILE A 85 -16.59 -2.20 5.87
N ILE A 86 -16.35 -3.31 5.20
CA ILE A 86 -16.68 -4.68 5.65
C ILE A 86 -15.42 -5.53 5.82
N ASP A 87 -15.60 -6.74 6.34
CA ASP A 87 -14.55 -7.77 6.40
C ASP A 87 -13.38 -7.46 7.35
N TRP A 88 -13.71 -7.12 8.60
CA TRP A 88 -12.76 -6.76 9.65
C TRP A 88 -12.03 -7.97 10.29
N GLU A 89 -12.00 -9.14 9.64
CA GLU A 89 -11.48 -10.37 10.26
C GLU A 89 -9.97 -10.33 10.51
N LEU A 90 -9.22 -9.54 9.71
CA LEU A 90 -7.78 -9.34 9.87
C LEU A 90 -7.43 -8.13 10.76
N CYS A 91 -8.41 -7.53 11.45
CA CYS A 91 -8.21 -6.35 12.27
C CYS A 91 -7.24 -6.59 13.43
N HIS A 92 -6.24 -5.73 13.57
CA HIS A 92 -5.22 -5.80 14.63
C HIS A 92 -4.55 -4.44 14.86
N CYS A 93 -3.76 -4.32 15.93
CA CYS A 93 -2.89 -3.15 16.10
C CYS A 93 -1.67 -3.26 15.18
N GLY A 94 -1.44 -2.27 14.32
CA GLY A 94 -0.33 -2.23 13.40
C GLY A 94 -0.03 -0.82 12.89
N ALA A 95 0.90 -0.72 11.93
CA ALA A 95 1.21 0.53 11.26
C ALA A 95 0.04 0.91 10.33
N ARG A 96 -0.55 2.11 10.49
CA ARG A 96 -1.64 2.61 9.64
C ARG A 96 -1.26 2.69 8.15
N ALA A 97 0.04 2.83 7.89
CA ALA A 97 0.62 2.77 6.56
C ALA A 97 0.32 1.46 5.81
N LEU A 98 0.01 0.36 6.52
CA LEU A 98 -0.38 -0.92 5.91
C LEU A 98 -1.72 -0.81 5.18
N ASP A 99 -2.76 -0.27 5.84
CA ASP A 99 -4.07 -0.07 5.21
C ASP A 99 -3.98 0.92 4.04
N LEU A 100 -3.23 2.02 4.20
CA LEU A 100 -3.02 3.00 3.13
C LEU A 100 -2.30 2.38 1.94
N GLY A 101 -1.18 1.70 2.19
CA GLY A 101 -0.37 1.10 1.13
C GLY A 101 -1.13 0.03 0.36
N GLN A 102 -1.89 -0.83 1.05
CA GLN A 102 -2.70 -1.86 0.40
C GLN A 102 -3.81 -1.23 -0.46
N MET A 103 -4.59 -0.28 0.07
CA MET A 103 -5.64 0.41 -0.68
C MET A 103 -5.08 1.10 -1.93
N PHE A 104 -3.96 1.82 -1.80
CA PHE A 104 -3.36 2.54 -2.93
C PHE A 104 -2.77 1.60 -3.96
N ALA A 105 -2.15 0.50 -3.53
CA ALA A 105 -1.63 -0.51 -4.45
C ALA A 105 -2.77 -1.11 -5.28
N GLU A 106 -3.83 -1.59 -4.63
CA GLU A 106 -4.97 -2.25 -5.28
C GLU A 106 -5.67 -1.32 -6.30
N LEU A 107 -5.88 -0.05 -5.94
CA LEU A 107 -6.41 0.94 -6.85
C LEU A 107 -5.48 1.21 -8.04
N TYR A 108 -4.17 1.29 -7.81
CA TYR A 108 -3.19 1.52 -8.88
C TYR A 108 -3.06 0.32 -9.81
N LEU A 109 -3.24 -0.91 -9.33
CA LEU A 109 -3.22 -2.11 -10.17
C LEU A 109 -4.31 -2.06 -11.25
N LEU A 110 -5.43 -1.37 -11.03
CA LEU A 110 -6.44 -1.12 -12.06
C LEU A 110 -5.89 -0.25 -13.21
N LYS A 111 -5.11 0.79 -12.88
CA LYS A 111 -4.43 1.61 -13.87
C LYS A 111 -3.38 0.80 -14.62
N HIS A 112 -2.50 0.12 -13.90
CA HIS A 112 -1.39 -0.62 -14.48
C HIS A 112 -1.84 -1.76 -15.42
N PHE A 113 -2.80 -2.58 -14.97
CA PHE A 113 -3.20 -3.76 -15.72
C PHE A 113 -4.34 -3.52 -16.71
N LYS A 114 -5.23 -2.56 -16.43
CA LYS A 114 -6.48 -2.37 -17.18
C LYS A 114 -6.62 -0.97 -17.80
N ASP A 115 -5.63 -0.09 -17.62
CA ASP A 115 -5.65 1.30 -18.08
C ASP A 115 -6.86 2.10 -17.57
N ILE A 116 -7.26 1.86 -16.32
CA ILE A 116 -8.38 2.55 -15.67
C ILE A 116 -7.86 3.70 -14.81
N ASP A 117 -7.96 4.93 -15.33
CA ASP A 117 -7.53 6.17 -14.65
C ASP A 117 -8.24 6.43 -13.32
N ALA A 118 -9.47 5.90 -13.17
CA ALA A 118 -10.26 6.10 -11.96
C ALA A 118 -9.54 5.61 -10.68
N GLY A 119 -8.66 4.61 -10.78
CA GLY A 119 -7.83 4.15 -9.67
C GLY A 119 -6.95 5.28 -9.12
N GLU A 120 -6.22 5.99 -10.00
CA GLU A 120 -5.38 7.11 -9.61
C GLU A 120 -6.18 8.30 -9.09
N TRP A 121 -7.37 8.58 -9.67
CA TRP A 121 -8.24 9.65 -9.19
C TRP A 121 -8.77 9.37 -7.77
N ILE A 122 -9.10 8.12 -7.46
CA ILE A 122 -9.53 7.72 -6.11
C ILE A 122 -8.37 7.83 -5.14
N ILE A 123 -7.17 7.37 -5.50
CA ILE A 123 -5.98 7.53 -4.64
C ILE A 123 -5.76 9.02 -4.34
N GLN A 124 -5.85 9.88 -5.36
CA GLN A 124 -5.74 11.34 -5.19
C GLN A 124 -6.76 11.90 -4.19
N GLY A 125 -8.05 11.62 -4.42
CA GLY A 125 -9.11 12.10 -3.53
C GLY A 125 -8.98 11.53 -2.11
N PHE A 126 -8.53 10.29 -1.97
CA PHE A 126 -8.24 9.68 -0.68
C PHE A 126 -7.15 10.44 0.05
N MET A 127 -6.02 10.74 -0.59
CA MET A 127 -4.91 11.48 0.00
C MET A 127 -5.30 12.91 0.39
N ASP A 128 -6.06 13.61 -0.46
CA ASP A 128 -6.54 14.96 -0.18
C ASP A 128 -7.49 15.01 1.04
N GLY A 129 -8.27 13.94 1.22
CA GLY A 129 -9.13 13.77 2.40
C GLY A 129 -8.40 13.26 3.65
N TYR A 130 -7.29 12.54 3.47
CA TYR A 130 -6.52 11.94 4.55
C TYR A 130 -5.56 12.98 5.18
N GLN A 131 -6.11 13.78 6.08
CA GLN A 131 -5.37 14.86 6.74
C GLN A 131 -4.24 14.33 7.64
N GLY A 132 -3.10 15.02 7.65
CA GLY A 132 -2.07 14.83 8.68
C GLY A 132 -1.12 13.64 8.49
N LEU A 133 -0.92 13.16 7.25
CA LEU A 133 0.14 12.20 6.93
C LEU A 133 1.52 12.78 7.26
N SER A 134 2.21 12.20 8.25
CA SER A 134 3.60 12.53 8.50
C SER A 134 4.48 11.98 7.38
N ASP A 135 5.64 12.60 7.17
CA ASP A 135 6.61 12.12 6.18
C ASP A 135 7.00 10.66 6.43
N GLU A 136 7.03 10.24 7.70
CA GLU A 136 7.31 8.86 8.08
C GLU A 136 6.21 7.91 7.61
N MET A 137 4.94 8.24 7.88
CA MET A 137 3.81 7.43 7.45
C MET A 137 3.70 7.36 5.92
N ALA A 138 3.97 8.48 5.22
CA ALA A 138 3.92 8.53 3.76
C ALA A 138 4.96 7.60 3.12
N PHE A 139 6.23 7.67 3.54
CA PHE A 139 7.26 6.78 3.04
C PHE A 139 7.03 5.32 3.44
N ARG A 140 6.53 5.09 4.66
CA ARG A 140 6.17 3.73 5.10
C ARG A 140 5.04 3.13 4.26
N ALA A 141 4.07 3.94 3.84
CA ALA A 141 2.99 3.52 2.95
C ALA A 141 3.52 3.24 1.53
N LEU A 142 4.41 4.07 0.99
CA LEU A 142 5.05 3.84 -0.31
C LEU A 142 5.89 2.55 -0.34
N ILE A 143 6.63 2.26 0.74
CA ILE A 143 7.30 0.96 0.90
C ILE A 143 6.26 -0.16 0.83
N HIS A 144 5.14 -0.02 1.55
CA HIS A 144 4.12 -1.06 1.56
C HIS A 144 3.42 -1.23 0.20
N VAL A 145 3.20 -0.15 -0.57
CA VAL A 145 2.72 -0.23 -1.95
C VAL A 145 3.66 -1.09 -2.79
N GLY A 146 4.97 -0.81 -2.72
CA GLY A 146 5.95 -1.59 -3.49
C GLY A 146 6.03 -3.05 -3.06
N VAL A 147 5.90 -3.33 -1.75
CA VAL A 147 5.77 -4.70 -1.23
C VAL A 147 4.53 -5.38 -1.79
N HIS A 148 3.39 -4.69 -1.83
CA HIS A 148 2.13 -5.22 -2.36
C HIS A 148 2.21 -5.49 -3.87
N PHE A 149 2.89 -4.65 -4.64
CA PHE A 149 3.13 -4.89 -6.07
C PHE A 149 3.93 -6.16 -6.32
N ILE A 150 5.02 -6.35 -5.58
CA ILE A 150 5.84 -7.57 -5.71
C ILE A 150 5.08 -8.79 -5.21
N CYS A 151 4.43 -8.68 -4.05
CA CYS A 151 3.73 -9.79 -3.44
C CYS A 151 2.45 -10.15 -4.20
N TRP A 152 1.57 -9.22 -4.51
CA TRP A 152 0.26 -9.55 -5.08
C TRP A 152 0.21 -9.27 -6.58
N GLY A 153 0.71 -8.13 -7.02
CA GLY A 153 0.69 -7.72 -8.43
C GLY A 153 1.33 -8.74 -9.39
N THR A 154 2.33 -9.49 -8.94
CA THR A 154 3.00 -10.52 -9.76
C THR A 154 2.30 -11.88 -9.77
N ARG A 155 1.37 -12.13 -8.83
CA ARG A 155 0.79 -13.46 -8.59
C ARG A 155 -0.67 -13.59 -9.03
N VAL A 156 -1.38 -12.50 -9.33
CA VAL A 156 -2.79 -12.59 -9.74
C VAL A 156 -2.90 -13.05 -11.20
N SER A 157 -3.22 -14.34 -11.37
CA SER A 157 -3.42 -14.92 -12.70
C SER A 157 -4.53 -14.22 -13.48
N GLY A 158 -4.30 -13.96 -14.77
CA GLY A 158 -5.28 -13.37 -15.68
C GLY A 158 -5.46 -11.85 -15.59
N TRP A 159 -4.71 -11.16 -14.72
CA TRP A 159 -4.80 -9.70 -14.62
C TRP A 159 -4.01 -8.96 -15.69
N GLY A 160 -2.84 -9.45 -16.09
CA GLY A 160 -1.98 -8.79 -17.07
C GLY A 160 -1.21 -9.76 -17.95
N THR A 161 -0.54 -9.18 -18.94
CA THR A 161 0.48 -9.85 -19.76
C THR A 161 1.74 -10.13 -18.93
N PRO A 162 2.61 -11.07 -19.35
CA PRO A 162 3.91 -11.28 -18.71
C PRO A 162 4.73 -9.99 -18.60
N GLU A 163 4.68 -9.13 -19.61
CA GLU A 163 5.38 -7.84 -19.62
C GLU A 163 4.84 -6.89 -18.54
N GLN A 164 3.51 -6.80 -18.39
CA GLN A 164 2.91 -6.00 -17.31
C GLN A 164 3.25 -6.57 -15.92
N VAL A 165 3.33 -7.89 -15.78
CA VAL A 165 3.76 -8.54 -14.53
C VAL A 165 5.20 -8.17 -14.18
N ASP A 166 6.10 -8.19 -15.16
CA ASP A 166 7.49 -7.77 -14.98
C ASP A 166 7.61 -6.27 -14.68
N ASP A 167 6.79 -5.43 -15.31
CA ASP A 167 6.75 -3.99 -15.08
C ASP A 167 6.27 -3.65 -13.67
N VAL A 168 5.24 -4.35 -13.16
CA VAL A 168 4.77 -4.11 -11.79
C VAL A 168 5.79 -4.58 -10.76
N ALA A 169 6.53 -5.65 -11.04
CA ALA A 169 7.65 -6.10 -10.21
C ALA A 169 8.79 -5.06 -10.16
N ARG A 170 9.19 -4.53 -11.33
CA ARG A 170 10.18 -3.44 -11.43
C ARG A 170 9.73 -2.19 -10.68
N LEU A 171 8.48 -1.77 -10.88
CA LEU A 171 7.90 -0.63 -10.19
C LEU A 171 7.90 -0.83 -8.68
N GLY A 172 7.44 -2.00 -8.21
CA GLY A 172 7.41 -2.31 -6.78
C GLY A 172 8.79 -2.29 -6.14
N ARG A 173 9.79 -2.85 -6.83
CA ARG A 173 11.20 -2.78 -6.42
C ARG A 173 11.68 -1.34 -6.29
N ASP A 174 11.51 -0.55 -7.35
CA ASP A 174 12.01 0.83 -7.39
C ASP A 174 11.31 1.70 -6.34
N MET A 175 10.00 1.52 -6.14
CA MET A 175 9.25 2.18 -5.06
C MET A 175 9.82 1.86 -3.68
N ILE A 176 10.13 0.59 -3.38
CA ILE A 176 10.73 0.20 -2.09
C ILE A 176 12.09 0.88 -1.92
N LEU A 177 12.97 0.79 -2.92
CA LEU A 177 14.33 1.36 -2.84
C LEU A 177 14.27 2.88 -2.63
N LYS A 178 13.47 3.58 -3.43
CA LYS A 178 13.38 5.04 -3.41
C LYS A 178 12.68 5.56 -2.17
N ALA A 179 11.69 4.84 -1.66
CA ALA A 179 11.05 5.19 -0.40
C ALA A 179 11.99 4.95 0.79
N TRP A 180 12.79 3.87 0.76
CA TRP A 180 13.81 3.58 1.77
C TRP A 180 14.90 4.66 1.81
N GLU A 181 15.36 5.13 0.63
CA GLU A 181 16.29 6.25 0.47
C GLU A 181 15.67 7.62 0.79
N ARG A 182 14.34 7.68 0.97
CA ARG A 182 13.54 8.91 1.06
C ARG A 182 13.73 9.86 -0.13
N ASP A 183 13.96 9.33 -1.32
CA ASP A 183 14.13 10.09 -2.56
C ASP A 183 12.77 10.60 -3.08
N ARG A 184 12.36 11.79 -2.61
CA ARG A 184 11.11 12.44 -3.03
C ARG A 184 11.06 12.75 -4.52
N SER A 185 12.22 12.97 -5.14
CA SER A 185 12.28 13.45 -6.52
C SER A 185 11.89 12.39 -7.54
N TRP A 186 12.04 11.12 -7.16
CA TRP A 186 11.68 9.98 -7.99
C TRP A 186 10.15 9.77 -8.09
N PHE A 187 9.39 10.14 -7.06
CA PHE A 187 7.94 9.91 -7.03
C PHE A 187 7.17 10.93 -7.89
N GLY A 188 6.79 10.48 -9.09
CA GLY A 188 5.90 11.21 -10.01
C GLY A 188 4.45 10.72 -9.96
N GLY A 189 3.64 11.17 -10.94
CA GLY A 189 2.25 10.69 -11.11
C GLY A 189 1.38 10.88 -9.87
N VAL A 190 0.61 9.86 -9.51
CA VAL A 190 -0.20 9.83 -8.28
C VAL A 190 0.66 9.74 -7.00
N TRP A 191 1.86 9.18 -7.06
CA TRP A 191 2.72 9.00 -5.89
C TRP A 191 3.33 10.30 -5.39
N LYS A 192 3.46 11.30 -6.27
CA LYS A 192 4.00 12.62 -5.89
C LYS A 192 3.20 13.25 -4.74
N PHE A 193 1.91 12.96 -4.64
CA PHE A 193 1.02 13.54 -3.63
C PHE A 193 1.25 12.98 -2.22
N LEU A 194 1.84 11.78 -2.09
CA LEU A 194 2.30 11.26 -0.78
C LEU A 194 3.56 11.98 -0.28
N VAL A 195 4.44 12.39 -1.20
CA VAL A 195 5.74 12.98 -0.84
C VAL A 195 5.78 14.50 -0.92
N GLN A 196 4.80 15.13 -1.55
CA GLN A 196 4.65 16.57 -1.59
C GLN A 196 3.87 17.03 -0.37
N ARG A 197 4.51 17.85 0.47
CA ARG A 197 3.81 18.56 1.54
C ARG A 197 2.81 19.53 0.89
N ILE A 198 1.52 19.20 0.92
CA ILE A 198 0.49 20.21 0.75
C ILE A 198 0.64 21.14 1.97
N LYS A 199 1.30 22.28 1.77
CA LYS A 199 1.21 23.38 2.71
C LYS A 199 -0.25 23.85 2.65
N TYR A 200 -1.11 23.29 3.50
CA TYR A 200 -2.36 23.95 3.82
C TYR A 200 -1.95 25.26 4.49
N GLN A 201 -1.95 26.36 3.72
CA GLN A 201 -2.09 27.68 4.29
C GLN A 201 -3.36 27.62 5.13
N LYS A 202 -3.23 27.85 6.44
CA LYS A 202 -4.38 28.21 7.26
C LYS A 202 -5.08 29.35 6.52
N ILE A 203 -6.28 29.09 6.04
CA ILE A 203 -7.17 30.16 5.59
C ILE A 203 -7.41 31.02 6.84
N PRO A 204 -7.18 32.34 6.76
CA PRO A 204 -7.28 33.24 7.92
C PRO A 204 -8.66 33.24 8.56
#